data_AF-A0A8B6GCT0-F1
#
_entry.id   AF-A0A8B6GCT0-F1
#
_cell.length_a   1.000
_cell.length_b   1.000
_cell.length_c   1.000
_cell.angle_alpha   90.00
_cell.angle_beta   90.00
_cell.angle_gamma   90.00
#
_symmetry.space_group_name_H-M   'P 1'
#
loop_
_entity.id
_entity.type
_entity.pdbx_description
1 polymer ?
#
loop_
_entity_poly.entity_id
_entity_poly.type
_entity_poly.pdbx_seq_one_letter_code
_entity_poly.pdbx_strand_id
1 'polypeptide(L)'
;MWYKETMEDEIGHKIETRDVRLEYEAYRKEFSKKLHQLRSNDEFCDIDIQVGSQTFRAHKIILAAGSSYFSAMFCSGMMEDHADVVTLYDIDPKIFSVLLDFIYLGEIDVTEENCQDLMYVADMIDLLPVVTACVTFLKDNIQPYNCIGIHRCADTPNLQELRLFAEDYVETNFSKVTKEEEFLELPSTEVMTWLERETINIISEIEVLDAALYWTEQNIDDRLTILPKLLDYVRFPVLNHSQMQELFSKHVKSRMVVSAVRTYLRTCDILSNDIRSFPRKSSNRSIYVIGGFNRSKNGRWSDAISLKTVVKYDTFKKQWESVCSISCPRSKHAAVSLNRKIYVVGGEDDLLMYNNLEIYHLQTGKWTEGPPMSVPRSGFGLCACDGKIYAFGGWVGSVLGDNVEVLDENVGPWITDSVIPHPKFACGVVEMDGRYKCTNLENAV
;
A
#
# COMPACT_ATOMS: atom_id res chain seq x y z
N MET A 1 -67.42 -12.24 -40.99
CA MET A 1 -68.76 -12.58 -40.49
C MET A 1 -68.59 -13.27 -39.15
N TRP A 2 -68.82 -12.72 -37.95
CA TRP A 2 -69.26 -11.43 -37.38
C TRP A 2 -68.78 -11.50 -35.89
N TYR A 3 -68.41 -10.47 -35.11
CA TYR A 3 -68.79 -9.07 -35.08
C TYR A 3 -67.57 -8.24 -34.60
N LYS A 4 -67.15 -7.26 -35.41
CA LYS A 4 -66.44 -6.07 -34.93
C LYS A 4 -67.53 -5.02 -34.69
N GLU A 5 -67.75 -4.62 -33.45
CA GLU A 5 -68.38 -3.33 -33.17
C GLU A 5 -67.26 -2.35 -32.83
N THR A 6 -66.84 -1.60 -33.84
CA THR A 6 -66.16 -0.32 -33.64
C THR A 6 -67.23 0.70 -33.28
N MET A 7 -67.40 0.99 -32.00
CA MET A 7 -68.00 2.26 -31.59
C MET A 7 -66.91 3.33 -31.69
N GLU A 8 -67.06 4.20 -32.68
CA GLU A 8 -66.39 5.49 -32.72
C GLU A 8 -67.12 6.40 -31.73
N ASP A 9 -66.49 6.71 -30.60
CA ASP A 9 -66.78 7.95 -29.88
C ASP A 9 -65.88 9.05 -30.45
N GLU A 10 -66.46 10.23 -30.68
CA GLU A 10 -65.89 11.41 -31.36
C GLU A 10 -64.71 12.10 -30.64
N ILE A 11 -63.91 11.35 -29.87
CA ILE A 11 -62.66 11.82 -29.29
C ILE A 11 -61.61 10.74 -29.55
N GLY A 12 -60.86 10.92 -30.65
CA GLY A 12 -59.95 9.94 -31.24
C GLY A 12 -58.88 9.37 -30.29
N HIS A 13 -59.23 8.30 -29.58
CA HIS A 13 -58.27 7.42 -28.93
C HIS A 13 -58.37 6.02 -29.50
N LYS A 14 -57.33 5.65 -30.26
CA LYS A 14 -56.99 4.25 -30.53
C LYS A 14 -56.87 3.53 -29.20
N ILE A 15 -57.75 2.58 -28.92
CA ILE A 15 -57.59 1.64 -27.82
C ILE A 15 -56.50 0.65 -28.25
N GLU A 16 -55.25 0.99 -27.95
CA GLU A 16 -54.19 0.00 -27.84
C GLU A 16 -54.49 -0.81 -26.57
N THR A 17 -54.82 -2.09 -26.72
CA THR A 17 -54.88 -3.04 -25.61
C THR A 17 -53.52 -3.04 -24.91
N ARG A 18 -53.44 -2.34 -23.78
CA ARG A 18 -52.28 -2.37 -22.89
C ARG A 18 -52.31 -3.70 -22.15
N ASP A 19 -51.44 -4.63 -22.53
CA ASP A 19 -51.17 -5.81 -21.73
C ASP A 19 -50.76 -5.38 -20.31
N VAL A 20 -51.44 -5.91 -19.27
CA VAL A 20 -51.13 -5.63 -17.87
C VAL A 20 -50.26 -6.76 -17.33
N ARG A 21 -48.99 -6.46 -17.02
CA ARG A 21 -48.06 -7.39 -16.35
C ARG A 21 -48.23 -7.23 -14.82
N LEU A 22 -48.62 -8.31 -14.14
CA LEU A 22 -48.78 -8.33 -12.68
C LEU A 22 -47.58 -9.00 -12.02
N GLU A 23 -46.77 -8.22 -11.30
CA GLU A 23 -45.63 -8.71 -10.50
C GLU A 23 -45.93 -8.51 -9.01
N TYR A 24 -46.03 -9.61 -8.27
CA TYR A 24 -46.36 -9.58 -6.85
C TYR A 24 -45.24 -10.22 -6.03
N GLU A 25 -44.27 -9.39 -5.61
CA GLU A 25 -43.09 -9.84 -4.85
C GLU A 25 -43.47 -10.57 -3.55
N ALA A 26 -44.54 -10.12 -2.88
CA ALA A 26 -45.03 -10.75 -1.66
C ALA A 26 -45.49 -12.20 -1.86
N TYR A 27 -46.03 -12.55 -3.05
CA TYR A 27 -46.44 -13.91 -3.36
C TYR A 27 -45.22 -14.82 -3.51
N ARG A 28 -44.13 -14.33 -4.14
CA ARG A 28 -42.88 -15.08 -4.25
C ARG A 28 -42.29 -15.39 -2.87
N LYS A 29 -42.25 -14.40 -1.97
CA LYS A 29 -41.82 -14.60 -0.59
C LYS A 29 -42.69 -15.58 0.18
N GLU A 30 -44.02 -15.49 0.05
CA GLU A 30 -44.94 -16.42 0.71
C GLU A 30 -44.83 -17.84 0.15
N PHE A 31 -44.62 -17.97 -1.17
CA PHE A 31 -44.42 -19.25 -1.85
C PHE A 31 -43.13 -19.94 -1.38
N SER A 32 -42.01 -19.21 -1.33
CA SER A 32 -40.75 -19.70 -0.76
C SER A 32 -40.89 -20.16 0.70
N LYS A 33 -41.62 -19.39 1.53
CA LYS A 33 -41.90 -19.78 2.92
C LYS A 33 -42.72 -21.07 3.01
N LYS A 34 -43.71 -21.27 2.13
CA LYS A 34 -44.50 -22.51 2.08
C LYS A 34 -43.63 -23.71 1.67
N LEU A 35 -42.76 -23.55 0.67
CA LEU A 35 -41.83 -24.61 0.27
C LEU A 35 -40.85 -25.00 1.40
N HIS A 36 -40.37 -24.01 2.14
CA HIS A 36 -39.53 -24.25 3.31
C HIS A 36 -40.30 -25.00 4.41
N GLN A 37 -41.56 -24.66 4.67
CA GLN A 37 -42.41 -25.39 5.62
C GLN A 37 -42.66 -26.85 5.20
N LEU A 38 -42.89 -27.11 3.91
CA LEU A 38 -43.03 -28.47 3.39
C LEU A 38 -41.76 -29.29 3.64
N ARG A 39 -40.59 -28.69 3.42
CA ARG A 39 -39.30 -29.32 3.75
C ARG A 39 -39.18 -29.63 5.24
N SER A 40 -39.49 -28.68 6.12
CA SER A 40 -39.39 -28.87 7.58
C SER A 40 -40.35 -29.95 8.11
N ASN A 41 -41.41 -30.27 7.37
CA ASN A 41 -42.36 -31.34 7.67
C ASN A 41 -42.01 -32.68 6.94
N ASP A 42 -40.89 -32.74 6.23
CA ASP A 42 -40.48 -33.88 5.38
C ASP A 42 -41.51 -34.25 4.29
N GLU A 43 -42.34 -33.30 3.86
CA GLU A 43 -43.34 -33.52 2.81
C GLU A 43 -42.72 -33.33 1.42
N PHE A 44 -42.98 -34.27 0.50
CA PHE A 44 -42.53 -34.26 -0.90
C PHE A 44 -41.01 -34.25 -1.14
N CYS A 45 -40.19 -34.43 -0.10
CA CYS A 45 -38.73 -34.52 -0.23
C CYS A 45 -38.33 -35.78 -1.00
N ASP A 46 -37.45 -35.61 -1.98
CA ASP A 46 -37.02 -36.64 -2.96
C ASP A 46 -35.50 -36.85 -2.97
N ILE A 47 -34.78 -36.25 -2.03
CA ILE A 47 -33.34 -36.46 -1.82
C ILE A 47 -32.95 -36.29 -0.35
N ASP A 48 -32.04 -37.14 0.12
CA ASP A 48 -31.37 -37.05 1.41
C ASP A 48 -29.91 -36.61 1.23
N ILE A 49 -29.55 -35.45 1.78
CA ILE A 49 -28.17 -34.95 1.77
C ILE A 49 -27.50 -35.27 3.10
N GLN A 50 -26.51 -36.15 3.08
CA GLN A 50 -25.71 -36.49 4.24
C GLN A 50 -24.50 -35.56 4.34
N VAL A 51 -24.43 -34.80 5.44
CA VAL A 51 -23.31 -33.90 5.76
C VAL A 51 -22.75 -34.32 7.10
N GLY A 52 -21.56 -34.91 7.09
CA GLY A 52 -20.96 -35.49 8.29
C GLY A 52 -21.89 -36.52 8.96
N SER A 53 -22.36 -36.20 10.17
CA SER A 53 -23.26 -37.06 10.96
C SER A 53 -24.75 -36.71 10.83
N GLN A 54 -25.11 -35.65 10.09
CA GLN A 54 -26.48 -35.19 9.93
C GLN A 54 -26.99 -35.47 8.52
N THR A 55 -28.30 -35.74 8.42
CA THR A 55 -28.99 -35.94 7.14
C THR A 55 -30.06 -34.88 6.98
N PHE A 56 -30.05 -34.21 5.83
CA PHE A 56 -30.98 -33.14 5.47
C PHE A 56 -31.88 -33.59 4.32
N ARG A 57 -33.19 -33.64 4.56
CA ARG A 57 -34.19 -33.88 3.53
C ARG A 57 -34.44 -32.63 2.70
N ALA A 58 -34.49 -32.77 1.38
CA ALA A 58 -34.68 -31.64 0.47
C ALA A 58 -35.42 -32.03 -0.82
N HIS A 59 -35.67 -31.03 -1.67
CA HIS A 59 -36.28 -31.18 -2.98
C HIS A 59 -35.22 -31.00 -4.08
N LYS A 60 -34.97 -32.02 -4.92
CA LYS A 60 -34.00 -31.99 -6.04
C LYS A 60 -34.21 -30.78 -6.93
N ILE A 61 -35.46 -30.46 -7.26
CA ILE A 61 -35.80 -29.32 -8.12
C ILE A 61 -35.43 -27.97 -7.51
N ILE A 62 -35.57 -27.82 -6.19
CA ILE A 62 -35.27 -26.56 -5.49
C ILE A 62 -33.75 -26.37 -5.40
N LEU A 63 -33.02 -27.44 -5.07
CA LEU A 63 -31.56 -27.44 -5.06
C LEU A 63 -30.97 -27.13 -6.44
N ALA A 64 -31.47 -27.81 -7.48
CA ALA A 64 -31.04 -27.59 -8.86
C ALA A 64 -31.39 -26.19 -9.38
N ALA A 65 -32.50 -25.60 -8.92
CA ALA A 65 -32.86 -24.23 -9.28
C ALA A 65 -32.02 -23.19 -8.51
N GLY A 66 -31.62 -23.49 -7.27
CA GLY A 66 -30.89 -22.58 -6.40
C GLY A 66 -29.38 -22.57 -6.60
N SER A 67 -28.79 -23.66 -7.11
CA SER A 67 -27.34 -23.81 -7.27
C SER A 67 -26.99 -24.60 -8.53
N SER A 68 -26.05 -24.07 -9.31
CA SER A 68 -25.58 -24.74 -10.53
C SER A 68 -24.82 -26.04 -10.22
N TYR A 69 -24.20 -26.14 -9.04
CA TYR A 69 -23.56 -27.36 -8.56
C TYR A 69 -24.57 -28.52 -8.48
N PHE A 70 -25.71 -28.31 -7.81
CA PHE A 70 -26.76 -29.32 -7.72
C PHE A 70 -27.47 -29.52 -9.06
N SER A 71 -27.62 -28.47 -9.87
CA SER A 71 -28.15 -28.60 -11.25
C SER A 71 -27.27 -29.54 -12.08
N ALA A 72 -25.96 -29.34 -12.06
CA ALA A 72 -25.01 -30.20 -12.74
C ALA A 72 -25.05 -31.62 -12.17
N MET A 73 -25.12 -31.78 -10.85
CA MET A 73 -25.19 -33.10 -10.20
C MET A 73 -26.42 -33.90 -10.64
N PHE A 74 -27.61 -33.30 -10.65
CA PHE A 74 -28.85 -34.02 -10.93
C PHE A 74 -29.22 -34.07 -12.42
N CYS A 75 -28.75 -33.15 -13.26
CA CYS A 75 -29.14 -33.10 -14.68
C CYS A 75 -28.11 -33.69 -15.65
N SER A 76 -26.91 -34.08 -15.19
CA SER A 76 -25.83 -34.56 -16.07
C SER A 76 -25.83 -36.06 -16.37
N GLY A 77 -26.81 -36.82 -15.86
CA GLY A 77 -26.90 -38.27 -16.10
C GLY A 77 -25.81 -39.09 -15.41
N MET A 78 -25.23 -38.58 -14.32
CA MET A 78 -24.27 -39.30 -13.47
C MET A 78 -24.98 -40.26 -12.50
N MET A 79 -24.24 -41.08 -11.75
CA MET A 79 -24.82 -42.07 -10.82
C MET A 79 -25.74 -41.43 -9.76
N GLU A 80 -25.49 -40.17 -9.44
CA GLU A 80 -26.21 -39.34 -8.49
C GLU A 80 -27.62 -38.94 -8.98
N ASP A 81 -27.89 -39.01 -10.29
CA ASP A 81 -29.23 -38.78 -10.87
C ASP A 81 -30.25 -39.79 -10.29
N HIS A 82 -29.81 -41.03 -10.12
CA HIS A 82 -30.61 -42.13 -9.55
C HIS A 82 -30.36 -42.37 -8.06
N ALA A 83 -29.51 -41.58 -7.42
CA ALA A 83 -29.25 -41.73 -5.99
C ALA A 83 -30.35 -41.03 -5.17
N ASP A 84 -30.83 -41.72 -4.14
CA ASP A 84 -31.73 -41.18 -3.13
C ASP A 84 -30.96 -40.47 -2.00
N VAL A 85 -29.64 -40.69 -1.92
CA VAL A 85 -28.74 -40.14 -0.90
C VAL A 85 -27.47 -39.57 -1.54
N VAL A 86 -27.12 -38.33 -1.22
CA VAL A 86 -25.87 -37.67 -1.63
C VAL A 86 -25.06 -37.29 -0.40
N THR A 87 -23.78 -37.66 -0.36
CA THR A 87 -22.89 -37.30 0.76
C THR A 87 -21.98 -36.14 0.38
N LEU A 88 -22.00 -35.07 1.18
CA LEU A 88 -21.06 -33.97 1.09
C LEU A 88 -20.01 -34.11 2.19
N TYR A 89 -18.74 -34.10 1.79
CA TYR A 89 -17.59 -34.22 2.68
C TYR A 89 -17.06 -32.84 3.06
N ASP A 90 -16.42 -32.75 4.23
CA ASP A 90 -15.70 -31.55 4.70
C ASP A 90 -16.55 -30.27 4.87
N ILE A 91 -17.84 -30.43 5.19
CA ILE A 91 -18.74 -29.31 5.50
C ILE A 91 -19.28 -29.45 6.93
N ASP A 92 -19.31 -28.34 7.68
CA ASP A 92 -20.03 -28.30 8.96
C ASP A 92 -21.56 -28.37 8.71
N PRO A 93 -22.28 -29.33 9.31
CA PRO A 93 -23.72 -29.44 9.16
C PRO A 93 -24.51 -28.17 9.47
N LYS A 94 -24.04 -27.34 10.41
CA LYS A 94 -24.68 -26.06 10.77
C LYS A 94 -24.61 -25.07 9.63
N ILE A 95 -23.44 -24.95 8.99
CA ILE A 95 -23.21 -24.05 7.85
C ILE A 95 -24.05 -24.51 6.66
N PHE A 96 -24.08 -25.83 6.40
CA PHE A 96 -24.93 -26.38 5.35
C PHE A 96 -26.41 -26.11 5.62
N SER A 97 -26.88 -26.22 6.86
CA SER A 97 -28.27 -25.89 7.22
C SER A 97 -28.61 -24.44 6.87
N VAL A 98 -27.73 -23.48 7.17
CA VAL A 98 -27.95 -22.07 6.85
C VAL A 98 -27.98 -21.83 5.34
N LEU A 99 -27.10 -22.47 4.59
CA LEU A 99 -27.09 -22.39 3.12
C LEU A 99 -28.31 -23.05 2.49
N LEU A 100 -28.78 -24.17 3.05
CA LEU A 100 -30.00 -24.82 2.62
C LEU A 100 -31.22 -23.95 2.89
N ASP A 101 -31.28 -23.28 4.04
CA ASP A 101 -32.33 -22.32 4.34
C ASP A 101 -32.30 -21.13 3.36
N PHE A 102 -31.10 -20.66 2.99
CA PHE A 102 -30.93 -19.64 1.94
C PHE A 102 -31.45 -20.09 0.58
N ILE A 103 -31.19 -21.33 0.15
CA ILE A 103 -31.69 -21.86 -1.13
C ILE A 103 -33.23 -21.80 -1.20
N TYR A 104 -33.91 -21.99 -0.06
CA TYR A 104 -35.38 -21.97 -0.01
C TYR A 104 -35.94 -20.55 0.20
N LEU A 105 -35.34 -19.76 1.09
CA LEU A 105 -35.90 -18.49 1.56
C LEU A 105 -35.33 -17.27 0.82
N GLY A 106 -34.11 -17.38 0.28
CA GLY A 106 -33.37 -16.27 -0.33
C GLY A 106 -32.85 -15.23 0.68
N GLU A 107 -32.84 -15.57 1.97
CA GLU A 107 -32.40 -14.71 3.07
C GLU A 107 -31.28 -15.42 3.84
N ILE A 108 -30.22 -14.69 4.22
CA ILE A 108 -29.08 -15.23 4.96
C ILE A 108 -28.47 -14.16 5.87
N ASP A 109 -28.13 -14.55 7.10
CA ASP A 109 -27.46 -13.69 8.07
C ASP A 109 -25.96 -14.01 8.09
N VAL A 110 -25.14 -13.06 7.62
CA VAL A 110 -23.69 -13.16 7.65
C VAL A 110 -23.16 -12.47 8.90
N THR A 111 -22.39 -13.21 9.70
CA THR A 111 -21.79 -12.77 10.98
C THR A 111 -20.29 -13.04 10.98
N GLU A 112 -19.54 -12.45 11.92
CA GLU A 112 -18.10 -12.69 12.04
C GLU A 112 -17.76 -14.17 12.28
N GLU A 113 -18.62 -14.90 13.00
CA GLU A 113 -18.40 -16.31 13.34
C GLU A 113 -18.66 -17.26 12.18
N ASN A 114 -19.59 -16.92 11.27
CA ASN A 114 -20.00 -17.82 10.20
C ASN A 114 -19.48 -17.43 8.81
N CYS A 115 -18.97 -16.20 8.63
CA CYS A 115 -18.70 -15.63 7.32
C CYS A 115 -17.67 -16.44 6.51
N GLN A 116 -16.57 -16.87 7.14
CA GLN A 116 -15.49 -17.60 6.46
C GLN A 116 -15.97 -18.98 5.98
N ASP A 117 -16.61 -19.76 6.86
CA ASP A 117 -17.14 -21.07 6.53
C ASP A 117 -18.27 -20.98 5.50
N LEU A 118 -19.17 -19.99 5.65
CA LEU A 118 -20.22 -19.72 4.67
C LEU A 118 -19.63 -19.40 3.29
N MET A 119 -18.61 -18.55 3.23
CA MET A 119 -17.96 -18.19 1.96
C MET A 119 -17.35 -19.40 1.27
N TYR A 120 -16.61 -20.23 2.02
CA TYR A 120 -15.95 -21.42 1.48
C TYR A 120 -16.97 -22.44 0.95
N VAL A 121 -17.99 -22.77 1.76
CA VAL A 121 -19.00 -23.75 1.36
C VAL A 121 -19.86 -23.20 0.23
N ALA A 122 -20.25 -21.92 0.26
CA ALA A 122 -21.03 -21.28 -0.80
C ALA A 122 -20.27 -21.23 -2.13
N ASP A 123 -18.96 -20.98 -2.13
CA ASP A 123 -18.13 -21.05 -3.33
C ASP A 123 -18.10 -22.48 -3.90
N MET A 124 -17.96 -23.48 -3.03
CA MET A 124 -17.95 -24.89 -3.44
C MET A 124 -19.30 -25.37 -4.03
N ILE A 125 -20.44 -24.96 -3.47
CA ILE A 125 -21.77 -25.29 -4.01
C ILE A 125 -22.30 -24.25 -5.01
N ASP A 126 -21.46 -23.36 -5.52
CA ASP A 126 -21.78 -22.34 -6.53
C ASP A 126 -22.99 -21.44 -6.18
N LEU A 127 -22.99 -20.90 -4.95
CA LEU A 127 -23.94 -19.88 -4.47
C LEU A 127 -23.30 -18.49 -4.50
N LEU A 128 -23.06 -17.97 -5.70
CA LEU A 128 -22.41 -16.68 -5.92
C LEU A 128 -23.01 -15.49 -5.13
N PRO A 129 -24.34 -15.35 -4.94
CA PRO A 129 -24.90 -14.27 -4.13
C PRO A 129 -24.43 -14.30 -2.67
N VAL A 130 -24.29 -15.49 -2.09
CA VAL A 130 -23.80 -15.66 -0.71
C VAL A 130 -22.31 -15.32 -0.64
N VAL A 131 -21.51 -15.82 -1.60
CA VAL A 131 -20.08 -15.48 -1.71
C VAL A 131 -19.90 -13.96 -1.80
N THR A 132 -20.71 -13.29 -2.64
CA THR A 132 -20.67 -11.83 -2.80
C THR A 132 -21.01 -11.09 -1.51
N ALA A 133 -22.02 -11.57 -0.77
CA ALA A 133 -22.39 -11.02 0.53
C ALA A 133 -21.26 -11.17 1.56
N CYS A 134 -20.64 -12.36 1.64
CA CYS A 134 -19.49 -12.62 2.51
C CYS A 134 -18.28 -11.74 2.14
N VAL A 135 -17.94 -11.65 0.85
CA VAL A 135 -16.84 -10.80 0.37
C VAL A 135 -17.08 -9.33 0.74
N THR A 136 -18.32 -8.84 0.56
CA THR A 136 -18.68 -7.46 0.93
C THR A 136 -18.53 -7.25 2.44
N PHE A 137 -19.04 -8.18 3.25
CA PHE A 137 -18.90 -8.14 4.70
C PHE A 137 -17.43 -8.11 5.16
N LEU A 138 -16.56 -8.93 4.55
CA LEU A 138 -15.13 -8.96 4.87
C LEU A 138 -14.40 -7.67 4.45
N LYS A 139 -14.76 -7.09 3.30
CA LYS A 139 -14.19 -5.81 2.85
C LYS A 139 -14.58 -4.66 3.79
N ASP A 140 -15.83 -4.62 4.23
CA ASP A 140 -16.34 -3.56 5.12
C ASP A 140 -15.78 -3.67 6.54
N ASN A 141 -15.44 -4.89 6.99
CA ASN A 141 -14.95 -5.17 8.35
C ASN A 141 -13.45 -5.55 8.39
N ILE A 142 -12.66 -5.16 7.39
CA ILE A 142 -11.22 -5.41 7.41
C ILE A 142 -10.53 -4.55 8.48
N GLN A 143 -9.72 -5.20 9.32
CA GLN A 143 -9.01 -4.61 10.44
C GLN A 143 -7.56 -5.15 10.50
N PRO A 144 -6.65 -4.47 11.22
CA PRO A 144 -5.27 -4.94 11.32
C PRO A 144 -5.13 -6.37 11.84
N TYR A 145 -6.02 -6.79 12.75
CA TYR A 145 -5.96 -8.08 13.42
C TYR A 145 -6.58 -9.25 12.63
N ASN A 146 -7.30 -8.99 11.53
CA ASN A 146 -7.96 -10.04 10.72
C ASN A 146 -7.55 -10.04 9.23
N CYS A 147 -6.78 -9.04 8.79
CA CYS A 147 -6.45 -8.86 7.38
C CYS A 147 -5.55 -9.97 6.81
N ILE A 148 -4.71 -10.59 7.63
CA ILE A 148 -3.83 -11.69 7.21
C ILE A 148 -4.67 -12.97 7.04
N GLY A 149 -5.59 -13.24 7.95
CA GLY A 149 -6.57 -14.32 7.85
C GLY A 149 -7.43 -14.19 6.60
N ILE A 150 -7.95 -12.98 6.32
CA ILE A 150 -8.72 -12.69 5.10
C ILE A 150 -7.88 -12.90 3.83
N HIS A 151 -6.62 -12.44 3.81
CA HIS A 151 -5.73 -12.67 2.67
C HIS A 151 -5.50 -14.17 2.42
N ARG A 152 -5.28 -14.96 3.49
CA ARG A 152 -5.04 -16.41 3.38
C ARG A 152 -6.29 -17.19 2.97
N CYS A 153 -7.47 -16.81 3.44
CA CYS A 153 -8.72 -17.49 3.05
C CYS A 153 -9.15 -17.16 1.62
N ALA A 154 -8.70 -16.02 1.08
CA ALA A 154 -8.98 -15.60 -0.29
C ALA A 154 -8.00 -16.19 -1.34
N ASP A 155 -7.15 -17.15 -0.98
CA ASP A 155 -6.18 -17.79 -1.90
C ASP A 155 -6.81 -18.81 -2.87
N THR A 156 -8.06 -18.55 -3.28
CA THR A 156 -8.76 -19.32 -4.31
C THR A 156 -8.88 -18.51 -5.60
N PRO A 157 -9.00 -19.14 -6.77
CA PRO A 157 -9.14 -18.43 -8.05
C PRO A 157 -10.37 -17.53 -8.12
N ASN A 158 -11.45 -17.88 -7.40
CA ASN A 158 -12.70 -17.12 -7.41
C ASN A 158 -12.66 -15.87 -6.51
N LEU A 159 -11.73 -15.81 -5.55
CA LEU A 159 -11.63 -14.74 -4.55
C LEU A 159 -10.43 -13.80 -4.76
N GLN A 160 -9.85 -13.77 -5.96
CA GLN A 160 -8.66 -12.96 -6.27
C GLN A 160 -8.84 -11.47 -5.97
N GLU A 161 -10.05 -10.93 -6.18
CA GLU A 161 -10.34 -9.53 -5.87
C GLU A 161 -10.24 -9.24 -4.36
N LEU A 162 -10.76 -10.14 -3.51
CA LEU A 162 -10.67 -10.01 -2.06
C LEU A 162 -9.21 -10.16 -1.60
N ARG A 163 -8.47 -11.10 -2.19
CA ARG A 163 -7.05 -11.33 -1.90
C ARG A 163 -6.22 -10.08 -2.16
N LEU A 164 -6.35 -9.48 -3.35
CA LEU A 164 -5.64 -8.25 -3.72
C LEU A 164 -6.04 -7.07 -2.84
N PHE A 165 -7.31 -6.98 -2.44
CA PHE A 165 -7.78 -5.94 -1.53
C PHE A 165 -7.17 -6.09 -0.13
N ALA A 166 -7.12 -7.30 0.42
CA ALA A 166 -6.49 -7.58 1.70
C ALA A 166 -4.98 -7.33 1.65
N GLU A 167 -4.34 -7.71 0.54
CA GLU A 167 -2.92 -7.46 0.27
C GLU A 167 -2.57 -5.96 0.29
N ASP A 168 -3.33 -5.13 -0.43
CA ASP A 168 -3.16 -3.67 -0.43
C ASP A 168 -3.36 -3.06 0.97
N TYR A 169 -4.31 -3.59 1.74
CA TYR A 169 -4.55 -3.16 3.12
C TYR A 169 -3.36 -3.48 4.03
N VAL A 170 -2.82 -4.71 3.95
CA VAL A 170 -1.65 -5.15 4.70
C VAL A 170 -0.44 -4.29 4.36
N GLU A 171 -0.20 -4.03 3.07
CA GLU A 171 0.91 -3.20 2.62
C GLU A 171 0.78 -1.76 3.09
N THR A 172 -0.44 -1.20 3.09
CA THR A 172 -0.72 0.17 3.54
C THR A 172 -0.60 0.34 5.06
N ASN A 173 -0.94 -0.68 5.84
CA ASN A 173 -0.99 -0.65 7.31
C ASN A 173 0.07 -1.52 7.99
N PHE A 174 1.15 -1.85 7.28
CA PHE A 174 2.16 -2.84 7.66
C PHE A 174 2.62 -2.74 9.12
N SER A 175 2.98 -1.53 9.59
CA SER A 175 3.50 -1.31 10.96
C SER A 175 2.52 -1.62 12.10
N LYS A 176 1.21 -1.65 11.81
CA LYS A 176 0.17 -2.09 12.76
C LYS A 176 0.00 -3.60 12.68
N VAL A 177 -0.18 -4.12 11.47
CA VAL A 177 -0.43 -5.54 11.20
C VAL A 177 0.66 -6.44 11.79
N THR A 178 1.92 -6.03 11.72
CA THR A 178 3.05 -6.84 12.23
C THR A 178 3.06 -7.04 13.75
N LYS A 179 2.20 -6.32 14.48
CA LYS A 179 2.07 -6.40 15.94
C LYS A 179 0.89 -7.28 16.38
N GLU A 180 0.00 -7.60 15.45
CA GLU A 180 -1.20 -8.38 15.70
C GLU A 180 -0.90 -9.88 15.70
N GLU A 181 -1.75 -10.65 16.38
CA GLU A 181 -1.56 -12.08 16.63
C GLU A 181 -1.47 -12.90 15.33
N GLU A 182 -2.32 -12.63 14.34
CA GLU A 182 -2.30 -13.35 13.07
C GLU A 182 -0.95 -13.28 12.33
N PHE A 183 -0.28 -12.11 12.36
CA PHE A 183 1.04 -11.97 11.75
C PHE A 183 2.11 -12.72 12.55
N LEU A 184 1.99 -12.69 13.88
CA LEU A 184 2.93 -13.33 14.79
C LEU A 184 2.90 -14.87 14.71
N GLU A 185 1.76 -15.43 14.34
CA GLU A 185 1.55 -16.87 14.14
C GLU A 185 2.02 -17.36 12.76
N LEU A 186 2.32 -16.47 11.81
CA LEU A 186 2.75 -16.85 10.48
C LEU A 186 4.02 -17.72 10.47
N PRO A 187 4.12 -18.68 9.54
CA PRO A 187 5.35 -19.43 9.32
C PRO A 187 6.45 -18.52 8.76
N SER A 188 7.70 -18.86 9.03
CA SER A 188 8.86 -18.05 8.62
C SER A 188 8.91 -17.74 7.12
N THR A 189 8.44 -18.65 6.28
CA THR A 189 8.38 -18.47 4.82
C THR A 189 7.46 -17.32 4.43
N GLU A 190 6.27 -17.26 5.00
CA GLU A 190 5.30 -16.20 4.71
C GLU A 190 5.80 -14.84 5.24
N VAL A 191 6.37 -14.81 6.44
CA VAL A 191 6.98 -13.58 6.98
C VAL A 191 8.09 -13.05 6.07
N MET A 192 8.97 -13.92 5.58
CA MET A 192 10.01 -13.53 4.62
C MET A 192 9.39 -12.93 3.35
N THR A 193 8.33 -13.53 2.79
CA THR A 193 7.65 -12.99 1.60
C THR A 193 7.06 -11.61 1.84
N TRP A 194 6.57 -11.32 3.05
CA TRP A 194 6.08 -9.98 3.41
C TRP A 194 7.22 -8.96 3.55
N LEU A 195 8.33 -9.34 4.22
CA LEU A 195 9.49 -8.46 4.41
C LEU A 195 10.28 -8.19 3.12
N GLU A 196 10.20 -9.08 2.13
CA GLU A 196 10.86 -8.93 0.83
C GLU A 196 10.24 -7.82 -0.03
N ARG A 197 8.92 -7.60 0.10
CA ARG A 197 8.14 -6.73 -0.79
C ARG A 197 8.65 -5.29 -0.84
N GLU A 198 8.74 -4.76 -2.06
CA GLU A 198 9.04 -3.34 -2.33
C GLU A 198 7.85 -2.41 -2.10
N THR A 199 6.65 -3.00 -2.03
CA THR A 199 5.36 -2.31 -2.03
C THR A 199 4.88 -1.92 -0.63
N ILE A 200 5.45 -2.50 0.42
CA ILE A 200 5.09 -2.17 1.81
C ILE A 200 5.27 -0.68 2.09
N ASN A 201 4.23 -0.06 2.64
CA ASN A 201 4.20 1.36 2.95
C ASN A 201 4.72 1.59 4.36
N ILE A 202 5.98 1.99 4.44
CA ILE A 202 6.69 2.24 5.69
C ILE A 202 7.27 3.66 5.71
N ILE A 203 7.31 4.27 6.90
CA ILE A 203 7.94 5.58 7.07
C ILE A 203 9.47 5.45 7.10
N SER A 204 9.96 4.36 7.71
CA SER A 204 11.37 4.06 7.84
C SER A 204 11.56 2.56 7.89
N GLU A 205 12.70 2.08 7.40
CA GLU A 205 13.09 0.67 7.46
C GLU A 205 13.16 0.13 8.90
N ILE A 206 13.16 1.03 9.91
CA ILE A 206 13.10 0.64 11.31
C ILE A 206 11.85 -0.16 11.64
N GLU A 207 10.74 0.06 10.91
CA GLU A 207 9.48 -0.67 11.08
C GLU A 207 9.60 -2.13 10.60
N VAL A 208 10.40 -2.37 9.55
CA VAL A 208 10.70 -3.72 9.05
C VAL A 208 11.58 -4.47 10.04
N LEU A 209 12.58 -3.78 10.61
CA LEU A 209 13.41 -4.34 11.67
C LEU A 209 12.55 -4.66 12.90
N ASP A 210 11.73 -3.71 13.38
CA ASP A 210 10.81 -3.89 14.51
C ASP A 210 9.92 -5.13 14.30
N ALA A 211 9.31 -5.28 13.12
CA ALA A 211 8.51 -6.45 12.77
C ALA A 211 9.28 -7.78 12.85
N ALA A 212 10.49 -7.84 12.28
CA ALA A 212 11.33 -9.05 12.32
C ALA A 212 11.74 -9.42 13.76
N LEU A 213 12.05 -8.42 14.59
CA LEU A 213 12.38 -8.64 15.99
C LEU A 213 11.14 -9.12 16.75
N TYR A 214 10.02 -8.40 16.66
CA TYR A 214 8.79 -8.72 17.38
C TYR A 214 8.26 -10.12 17.05
N TRP A 215 8.33 -10.53 15.78
CA TRP A 215 8.02 -11.91 15.37
C TRP A 215 8.96 -12.93 16.00
N THR A 216 10.26 -12.65 16.05
CA THR A 216 11.25 -13.55 16.67
C THR A 216 11.05 -13.65 18.19
N GLU A 217 10.63 -12.57 18.85
CA GLU A 217 10.42 -12.54 20.30
C GLU A 217 9.28 -13.44 20.79
N GLN A 218 8.31 -13.79 19.93
CA GLN A 218 7.18 -14.65 20.33
C GLN A 218 7.61 -16.10 20.58
N ASN A 219 8.63 -16.58 19.88
CA ASN A 219 9.21 -17.90 20.11
C ASN A 219 10.73 -17.82 19.86
N ILE A 220 11.44 -17.34 20.88
CA ILE A 220 12.88 -17.09 20.80
C ILE A 220 13.64 -18.38 20.50
N ASP A 221 13.26 -19.51 21.13
CA ASP A 221 14.03 -20.76 21.06
C ASP A 221 14.12 -21.29 19.61
N ASP A 222 13.01 -21.28 18.88
CA ASP A 222 12.97 -21.76 17.50
C ASP A 222 13.39 -20.66 16.50
N ARG A 223 12.88 -19.44 16.69
CA ARG A 223 12.98 -18.36 15.68
C ARG A 223 14.32 -17.65 15.68
N LEU A 224 15.10 -17.73 16.76
CA LEU A 224 16.44 -17.11 16.81
C LEU A 224 17.40 -17.70 15.75
N THR A 225 17.23 -18.96 15.39
CA THR A 225 18.00 -19.61 14.31
C THR A 225 17.64 -19.08 12.92
N ILE A 226 16.42 -18.56 12.76
CA ILE A 226 15.85 -18.05 11.52
C ILE A 226 16.14 -16.56 11.36
N LEU A 227 16.27 -15.83 12.48
CA LEU A 227 16.48 -14.38 12.52
C LEU A 227 17.53 -13.88 11.52
N PRO A 228 18.74 -14.46 11.37
CA PRO A 228 19.71 -13.98 10.38
C PRO A 228 19.14 -13.90 8.95
N LYS A 229 18.32 -14.88 8.55
CA LYS A 229 17.65 -14.90 7.24
C LYS A 229 16.58 -13.83 7.11
N LEU A 230 15.89 -13.48 8.21
CA LEU A 230 14.94 -12.36 8.22
C LEU A 230 15.67 -11.01 8.07
N LEU A 231 16.84 -10.88 8.70
CA LEU A 231 17.66 -9.66 8.63
C LEU A 231 18.24 -9.42 7.23
N ASP A 232 18.35 -10.44 6.38
CA ASP A 232 18.73 -10.27 4.97
C ASP A 232 17.75 -9.37 4.20
N TYR A 233 16.48 -9.34 4.61
CA TYR A 233 15.44 -8.49 4.03
C TYR A 233 15.37 -7.09 4.63
N VAL A 234 16.18 -6.78 5.67
CA VAL A 234 16.22 -5.46 6.31
C VAL A 234 17.31 -4.60 5.69
N ARG A 235 16.96 -3.37 5.27
CA ARG A 235 17.89 -2.42 4.64
C ARG A 235 18.69 -1.60 5.65
N PHE A 236 19.65 -2.25 6.30
CA PHE A 236 20.53 -1.63 7.29
C PHE A 236 21.26 -0.35 6.84
N PRO A 237 21.72 -0.18 5.59
CA PRO A 237 22.36 1.07 5.15
C PRO A 237 21.48 2.31 5.27
N VAL A 238 20.17 2.12 5.19
CA VAL A 238 19.17 3.20 5.26
C VAL A 238 18.77 3.49 6.71
N LEU A 239 19.09 2.60 7.65
CA LEU A 239 18.73 2.77 9.06
C LEU A 239 19.60 3.82 9.75
N ASN A 240 18.96 4.63 10.59
CA ASN A 240 19.66 5.57 11.46
C ASN A 240 20.12 4.87 12.75
N HIS A 241 21.39 5.04 13.11
CA HIS A 241 21.96 4.49 14.33
C HIS A 241 21.21 4.90 15.61
N SER A 242 20.72 6.14 15.73
CA SER A 242 20.01 6.56 16.96
C SER A 242 18.66 5.87 17.10
N GLN A 243 17.92 5.74 16.00
CA GLN A 243 16.64 5.01 15.97
C GLN A 243 16.83 3.53 16.29
N MET A 244 17.92 2.92 15.79
CA MET A 244 18.24 1.53 16.07
C MET A 244 18.57 1.31 17.56
N GLN A 245 19.31 2.24 18.19
CA GLN A 245 19.58 2.17 19.63
C GLN A 245 18.31 2.33 20.47
N GLU A 246 17.39 3.21 20.07
CA GLU A 246 16.08 3.35 20.71
C GLU A 246 15.22 2.09 20.53
N LEU A 247 15.25 1.46 19.37
CA LEU A 247 14.55 0.19 19.15
C LEU A 247 15.13 -0.91 20.05
N PHE A 248 16.46 -1.04 20.09
CA PHE A 248 17.13 -2.02 20.96
C PHE A 248 16.87 -1.80 22.46
N SER A 249 16.56 -0.57 22.88
CA SER A 249 16.16 -0.30 24.27
C SER A 249 14.69 -0.63 24.55
N LYS A 250 13.83 -0.74 23.52
CA LYS A 250 12.43 -1.18 23.66
C LYS A 250 12.29 -2.70 23.76
N HIS A 251 13.07 -3.46 23.01
CA HIS A 251 13.06 -4.95 23.03
C HIS A 251 13.88 -5.55 24.20
N VAL A 252 13.61 -5.07 25.42
CA VAL A 252 14.40 -5.42 26.64
C VAL A 252 14.30 -6.90 26.99
N LYS A 253 13.20 -7.58 26.62
CA LYS A 253 12.96 -8.99 26.93
C LYS A 253 13.97 -9.92 26.24
N SER A 254 14.60 -9.46 25.15
CA SER A 254 15.40 -10.34 24.29
C SER A 254 16.80 -9.79 24.04
N ARG A 255 17.62 -9.67 25.12
CA ARG A 255 19.05 -9.37 24.99
C ARG A 255 19.76 -10.29 23.99
N MET A 256 19.30 -11.54 23.87
CA MET A 256 19.79 -12.52 22.90
C MET A 256 19.48 -12.11 21.45
N VAL A 257 18.25 -11.66 21.16
CA VAL A 257 17.83 -11.18 19.83
C VAL A 257 18.64 -9.95 19.43
N VAL A 258 18.79 -8.98 20.34
CA VAL A 258 19.63 -7.78 20.07
C VAL A 258 21.10 -8.16 19.87
N SER A 259 21.61 -9.13 20.64
CA SER A 259 22.98 -9.65 20.45
C SER A 259 23.16 -10.35 19.11
N ALA A 260 22.15 -11.09 18.65
CA ALA A 260 22.16 -11.75 17.35
C ALA A 260 22.19 -10.73 16.21
N VAL A 261 21.36 -9.67 16.28
CA VAL A 261 21.40 -8.56 15.30
C VAL A 261 22.77 -7.89 15.27
N ARG A 262 23.37 -7.60 16.43
CA ARG A 262 24.72 -7.01 16.49
C ARG A 262 25.79 -7.92 15.90
N THR A 263 25.62 -9.23 16.05
CA THR A 263 26.54 -10.23 15.49
C THR A 263 26.38 -10.31 13.96
N TYR A 264 25.14 -10.29 13.48
CA TYR A 264 24.82 -10.20 12.06
C TYR A 264 25.45 -8.94 11.43
N LEU A 265 25.30 -7.77 12.06
CA LEU A 265 25.87 -6.51 11.55
C LEU A 265 27.41 -6.50 11.46
N ARG A 266 28.10 -7.35 12.22
CA ARG A 266 29.56 -7.50 12.14
C ARG A 266 30.00 -8.45 11.01
N THR A 267 29.09 -9.28 10.52
CA THR A 267 29.38 -10.36 9.56
C THR A 267 28.77 -10.09 8.18
N CYS A 268 27.79 -9.19 8.07
CA CYS A 268 27.17 -8.86 6.79
C CYS A 268 28.11 -7.98 5.94
N ASP A 269 28.51 -8.48 4.77
CA ASP A 269 29.14 -7.67 3.73
C ASP A 269 28.06 -6.86 2.99
N ILE A 270 27.91 -5.60 3.37
CA ILE A 270 27.04 -4.66 2.66
C ILE A 270 27.82 -4.11 1.46
N LEU A 271 27.61 -4.69 0.28
CA LEU A 271 28.14 -4.14 -0.96
C LEU A 271 27.42 -2.82 -1.30
N SER A 272 28.17 -1.78 -1.67
CA SER A 272 27.65 -0.42 -1.87
C SER A 272 26.57 -0.30 -2.97
N ASN A 273 26.47 -1.28 -3.88
CA ASN A 273 25.53 -1.30 -5.01
C ASN A 273 24.31 -2.23 -4.83
N ASP A 274 24.05 -2.70 -3.60
CA ASP A 274 22.90 -3.55 -3.31
C ASP A 274 21.58 -2.74 -3.30
N ILE A 275 20.46 -3.37 -3.68
CA ILE A 275 19.11 -2.78 -3.55
C ILE A 275 18.81 -2.37 -2.09
N ARG A 276 19.50 -3.03 -1.14
CA ARG A 276 19.48 -2.71 0.30
C ARG A 276 20.11 -1.36 0.64
N SER A 277 20.86 -0.73 -0.26
CA SER A 277 21.40 0.63 -0.06
C SER A 277 20.35 1.73 -0.26
N PHE A 278 19.18 1.38 -0.82
CA PHE A 278 18.14 2.35 -1.15
C PHE A 278 16.85 2.10 -0.37
N PRO A 279 16.09 3.15 0.01
CA PRO A 279 14.75 2.98 0.57
C PRO A 279 13.80 2.20 -0.39
N ARG A 280 12.80 1.50 0.16
CA ARG A 280 11.80 0.74 -0.61
C ARG A 280 11.07 1.59 -1.64
N LYS A 281 10.61 1.01 -2.75
CA LYS A 281 9.87 1.77 -3.78
C LYS A 281 8.67 2.52 -3.21
N SER A 282 7.91 1.88 -2.33
CA SER A 282 6.77 2.49 -1.64
C SER A 282 7.13 3.25 -0.37
N SER A 283 8.42 3.40 -0.03
CA SER A 283 8.80 4.30 1.06
C SER A 283 8.41 5.74 0.70
N ASN A 284 7.88 6.47 1.67
CA ASN A 284 7.27 7.77 1.44
C ASN A 284 8.29 8.77 0.85
N ARG A 285 8.22 8.99 -0.46
CA ARG A 285 8.99 10.04 -1.13
C ARG A 285 8.27 11.37 -0.93
N SER A 286 8.99 12.34 -0.42
CA SER A 286 8.45 13.68 -0.18
C SER A 286 9.21 14.69 -1.01
N ILE A 287 8.48 15.58 -1.68
CA ILE A 287 9.05 16.69 -2.44
C ILE A 287 9.00 17.92 -1.56
N TYR A 288 10.13 18.60 -1.40
CA TYR A 288 10.21 19.84 -0.63
C TYR A 288 10.28 21.03 -1.59
N VAL A 289 9.42 22.02 -1.36
CA VAL A 289 9.43 23.31 -2.03
C VAL A 289 9.86 24.34 -1.01
N ILE A 290 11.00 24.98 -1.26
CA ILE A 290 11.69 25.83 -0.30
C ILE A 290 11.74 27.25 -0.86
N GLY A 291 11.37 28.23 -0.05
CA GLY A 291 11.48 29.65 -0.36
C GLY A 291 10.83 30.04 -1.69
N GLY A 292 11.54 30.85 -2.48
CA GLY A 292 11.06 31.32 -3.78
C GLY A 292 10.47 32.72 -3.70
N PHE A 293 9.76 33.12 -4.74
CA PHE A 293 9.25 34.48 -4.90
C PHE A 293 7.75 34.42 -5.21
N ASN A 294 6.94 35.12 -4.40
CA ASN A 294 5.49 35.16 -4.58
C ASN A 294 5.03 36.56 -4.97
N ARG A 295 4.01 36.61 -5.85
CA ARG A 295 3.39 37.85 -6.31
C ARG A 295 1.88 37.71 -6.23
N SER A 296 1.23 38.73 -5.66
CA SER A 296 -0.23 38.85 -5.69
C SER A 296 -0.76 38.92 -7.13
N LYS A 297 -1.89 38.25 -7.41
CA LYS A 297 -2.46 38.12 -8.77
C LYS A 297 -2.67 39.46 -9.51
N ASN A 298 -2.87 40.55 -8.78
CA ASN A 298 -3.03 41.92 -9.31
C ASN A 298 -1.93 42.89 -8.81
N GLY A 299 -0.84 42.37 -8.23
CA GLY A 299 0.25 43.19 -7.68
C GLY A 299 1.20 43.70 -8.75
N ARG A 300 1.88 44.81 -8.46
CA ARG A 300 2.98 45.33 -9.29
C ARG A 300 4.20 44.41 -9.16
N TRP A 301 5.14 44.53 -10.09
CA TRP A 301 6.41 43.78 -10.03
C TRP A 301 7.19 44.07 -8.73
N SER A 302 7.04 45.28 -8.18
CA SER A 302 7.62 45.72 -6.91
C SER A 302 7.00 45.10 -5.66
N ASP A 303 5.82 44.48 -5.78
CA ASP A 303 5.05 43.99 -4.61
C ASP A 303 5.35 42.52 -4.30
N ALA A 304 6.36 41.97 -4.98
CA ALA A 304 6.67 40.58 -4.88
C ALA A 304 7.72 40.34 -3.80
N ILE A 305 7.53 39.26 -3.04
CA ILE A 305 8.20 39.05 -1.76
C ILE A 305 8.91 37.71 -1.80
N SER A 306 10.16 37.70 -1.35
CA SER A 306 10.90 36.46 -1.11
C SER A 306 10.31 35.69 0.05
N LEU A 307 10.09 34.39 -0.13
CA LEU A 307 9.49 33.52 0.87
C LEU A 307 10.57 32.81 1.69
N LYS A 308 10.26 32.56 2.96
CA LYS A 308 10.98 31.62 3.83
C LYS A 308 10.24 30.31 4.06
N THR A 309 9.01 30.22 3.54
CA THR A 309 8.14 29.06 3.77
C THR A 309 8.71 27.83 3.10
N VAL A 310 8.55 26.69 3.76
CA VAL A 310 8.89 25.39 3.22
C VAL A 310 7.64 24.53 3.28
N VAL A 311 7.26 23.98 2.15
CA VAL A 311 6.13 23.05 2.06
C VAL A 311 6.63 21.72 1.53
N LYS A 312 6.08 20.65 2.10
CA LYS A 312 6.37 19.27 1.77
C LYS A 312 5.16 18.69 1.07
N TYR A 313 5.36 18.11 -0.11
CA TYR A 313 4.36 17.33 -0.81
C TYR A 313 4.63 15.85 -0.58
N ASP A 314 3.73 15.21 0.15
CA ASP A 314 3.74 13.78 0.35
C ASP A 314 3.22 13.11 -0.93
N THR A 315 4.10 12.44 -1.68
CA THR A 315 3.73 11.84 -2.98
C THR A 315 2.78 10.65 -2.82
N PHE A 316 2.74 10.04 -1.63
CA PHE A 316 1.85 8.93 -1.32
C PHE A 316 0.44 9.44 -0.98
N LYS A 317 0.34 10.34 0.00
CA LYS A 317 -0.94 10.91 0.46
C LYS A 317 -1.53 11.92 -0.53
N LYS A 318 -0.73 12.40 -1.48
CA LYS A 318 -1.05 13.49 -2.41
C LYS A 318 -1.49 14.76 -1.67
N GLN A 319 -0.88 15.03 -0.52
CA GLN A 319 -1.22 16.13 0.38
C GLN A 319 -0.02 17.05 0.61
N TRP A 320 -0.33 18.31 0.90
CA TRP A 320 0.64 19.33 1.25
C TRP A 320 0.72 19.50 2.76
N GLU A 321 1.93 19.61 3.28
CA GLU A 321 2.23 19.84 4.69
C GLU A 321 3.18 21.05 4.81
N SER A 322 2.88 21.97 5.72
CA SER A 322 3.82 23.03 6.07
C SER A 322 4.86 22.49 7.02
N VAL A 323 6.15 22.68 6.72
CA VAL A 323 7.26 22.26 7.58
C VAL A 323 8.03 23.45 8.11
N CYS A 324 9.04 23.20 8.96
CA CYS A 324 9.88 24.26 9.51
C CYS A 324 10.43 25.16 8.40
N SER A 325 10.24 26.47 8.54
CA SER A 325 10.71 27.47 7.58
C SER A 325 12.21 27.70 7.72
N ILE A 326 12.87 28.08 6.62
CA ILE A 326 14.25 28.56 6.64
C ILE A 326 14.36 29.89 7.39
N SER A 327 15.56 30.23 7.85
CA SER A 327 15.80 31.41 8.70
C SER A 327 15.57 32.72 7.94
N CYS A 328 16.09 32.81 6.71
CA CYS A 328 16.03 34.00 5.87
C CYS A 328 15.12 33.76 4.65
N PRO A 329 14.19 34.70 4.34
CA PRO A 329 13.46 34.65 3.08
C PRO A 329 14.42 34.78 1.91
N ARG A 330 14.28 33.93 0.89
CA ARG A 330 15.21 33.92 -0.25
C ARG A 330 14.58 33.39 -1.52
N SER A 331 14.94 34.00 -2.64
CA SER A 331 14.69 33.53 -4.00
C SER A 331 16.00 33.24 -4.71
N LYS A 332 15.95 32.55 -5.85
CA LYS A 332 17.14 32.16 -6.65
C LYS A 332 18.25 31.47 -5.85
N HIS A 333 17.91 30.86 -4.72
CA HIS A 333 18.79 29.97 -3.99
C HIS A 333 18.86 28.63 -4.72
N ALA A 334 19.82 27.81 -4.35
CA ALA A 334 19.92 26.45 -4.86
C ALA A 334 19.72 25.45 -3.71
N ALA A 335 19.11 24.31 -4.02
CA ALA A 335 18.85 23.27 -3.05
C ALA A 335 19.23 21.89 -3.60
N VAL A 336 19.76 21.02 -2.73
CA VAL A 336 20.12 19.65 -3.11
C VAL A 336 19.89 18.68 -1.95
N SER A 337 19.57 17.43 -2.26
CA SER A 337 19.52 16.34 -1.29
C SER A 337 20.82 15.54 -1.30
N LEU A 338 21.45 15.36 -0.14
CA LEU A 338 22.61 14.49 0.04
C LEU A 338 22.52 13.84 1.42
N ASN A 339 22.86 12.55 1.53
CA ASN A 339 22.94 11.82 2.80
C ASN A 339 21.71 12.00 3.72
N ARG A 340 20.50 11.98 3.14
CA ARG A 340 19.21 12.18 3.85
C ARG A 340 19.07 13.53 4.56
N LYS A 341 19.76 14.55 4.07
CA LYS A 341 19.61 15.95 4.47
C LYS A 341 19.28 16.79 3.23
N ILE A 342 18.66 17.94 3.47
CA ILE A 342 18.43 18.92 2.41
C ILE A 342 19.35 20.12 2.69
N TYR A 343 20.12 20.50 1.68
CA TYR A 343 21.04 21.63 1.73
C TYR A 343 20.42 22.76 0.93
N VAL A 344 20.33 23.94 1.54
CA VAL A 344 19.82 25.17 0.91
C VAL A 344 20.90 26.22 0.99
N VAL A 345 21.37 26.69 -0.15
CA VAL A 345 22.57 27.51 -0.24
C VAL A 345 22.28 28.80 -0.99
N GLY A 346 22.80 29.90 -0.44
CA GLY A 346 22.80 31.21 -1.08
C GLY A 346 21.41 31.73 -1.46
N GLY A 347 21.32 32.40 -2.60
CA GLY A 347 20.13 33.12 -3.05
C GLY A 347 20.16 34.59 -2.64
N GLU A 348 19.03 35.26 -2.83
CA GLU A 348 18.88 36.68 -2.53
C GLU A 348 17.50 36.99 -1.98
N ASP A 349 17.42 38.04 -1.19
CA ASP A 349 16.18 38.77 -0.93
C ASP A 349 16.21 40.14 -1.63
N ASP A 350 15.28 41.02 -1.28
CA ASP A 350 15.15 42.34 -1.92
C ASP A 350 16.31 43.30 -1.59
N LEU A 351 17.19 42.96 -0.63
CA LEU A 351 18.25 43.83 -0.11
C LEU A 351 19.64 43.21 -0.24
N LEU A 352 19.78 41.89 -0.08
CA LEU A 352 21.05 41.21 0.12
C LEU A 352 21.13 39.88 -0.65
N MET A 353 22.34 39.56 -1.11
CA MET A 353 22.70 38.21 -1.54
C MET A 353 23.30 37.44 -0.37
N TYR A 354 23.01 36.16 -0.30
CA TYR A 354 23.43 35.27 0.77
C TYR A 354 24.55 34.32 0.32
N ASN A 355 25.46 34.00 1.24
CA ASN A 355 26.43 32.89 1.12
C ASN A 355 26.16 31.76 2.13
N ASN A 356 25.19 31.91 3.02
CA ASN A 356 24.92 30.94 4.07
C ASN A 356 24.36 29.63 3.51
N LEU A 357 24.64 28.56 4.25
CA LEU A 357 24.11 27.23 4.03
C LEU A 357 23.17 26.88 5.20
N GLU A 358 21.95 26.50 4.89
CA GLU A 358 21.01 25.90 5.83
C GLU A 358 20.84 24.41 5.53
N ILE A 359 20.91 23.58 6.56
CA ILE A 359 20.84 22.12 6.46
C ILE A 359 19.58 21.65 7.19
N TYR A 360 18.65 21.03 6.46
CA TYR A 360 17.48 20.40 7.03
C TYR A 360 17.76 18.96 7.44
N HIS A 361 17.52 18.67 8.71
CA HIS A 361 17.61 17.30 9.23
C HIS A 361 16.23 16.68 9.23
N LEU A 362 16.00 15.73 8.31
CA LEU A 362 14.72 15.01 8.20
C LEU A 362 14.29 14.36 9.53
N GLN A 363 15.24 13.95 10.37
CA GLN A 363 14.98 13.27 11.64
C GLN A 363 14.43 14.19 12.73
N THR A 364 14.93 15.42 12.81
CA THR A 364 14.51 16.38 13.85
C THR A 364 13.47 17.36 13.34
N GLY A 365 13.28 17.42 12.01
CA GLY A 365 12.41 18.39 11.36
C GLY A 365 12.91 19.83 11.50
N LYS A 366 14.20 20.04 11.79
CA LYS A 366 14.80 21.36 12.06
C LYS A 366 15.92 21.69 11.08
N TRP A 367 16.10 23.00 10.89
CA TRP A 367 17.23 23.58 10.17
C TRP A 367 18.40 23.85 11.12
N THR A 368 19.61 23.64 10.62
CA THR A 368 20.86 24.08 11.26
C THR A 368 21.71 24.86 10.28
N GLU A 369 22.49 25.81 10.75
CA GLU A 369 23.47 26.49 9.90
C GLU A 369 24.66 25.57 9.60
N GLY A 370 25.10 25.59 8.34
CA GLY A 370 26.31 24.95 7.86
C GLY A 370 27.41 25.97 7.51
N PRO A 371 28.57 25.49 7.07
CA PRO A 371 29.66 26.37 6.62
C PRO A 371 29.18 27.22 5.43
N PRO A 372 29.35 28.56 5.47
CA PRO A 372 28.95 29.43 4.36
C PRO A 372 29.92 29.28 3.17
N MET A 373 29.43 29.55 1.96
CA MET A 373 30.28 29.73 0.78
C MET A 373 31.23 30.92 0.97
N SER A 374 32.31 30.94 0.19
CA SER A 374 33.31 32.01 0.24
C SER A 374 32.74 33.37 -0.20
N VAL A 375 31.79 33.37 -1.15
CA VAL A 375 31.18 34.59 -1.68
C VAL A 375 29.66 34.44 -1.81
N PRO A 376 28.86 35.49 -1.51
CA PRO A 376 27.42 35.48 -1.76
C PRO A 376 27.08 35.22 -3.22
N ARG A 377 26.08 34.36 -3.44
CA ARG A 377 25.77 33.85 -4.78
C ARG A 377 24.27 33.70 -5.00
N SER A 378 23.75 34.16 -6.14
CA SER A 378 22.33 33.98 -6.52
C SER A 378 22.14 33.47 -7.96
N GLY A 379 21.08 32.68 -8.17
CA GLY A 379 20.72 32.09 -9.46
C GLY A 379 21.81 31.18 -10.04
N PHE A 380 22.41 30.38 -9.17
CA PHE A 380 23.44 29.41 -9.49
C PHE A 380 22.89 27.99 -9.48
N GLY A 381 23.65 27.05 -10.02
CA GLY A 381 23.31 25.63 -10.01
C GLY A 381 24.01 24.90 -8.87
N LEU A 382 23.32 23.94 -8.25
CA LEU A 382 23.84 23.11 -7.17
C LEU A 382 23.59 21.65 -7.49
N CYS A 383 24.57 20.80 -7.21
CA CYS A 383 24.51 19.39 -7.55
C CYS A 383 25.29 18.56 -6.52
N ALA A 384 24.78 17.37 -6.19
CA ALA A 384 25.47 16.44 -5.33
C ALA A 384 26.07 15.32 -6.20
N CYS A 385 27.35 15.04 -6.03
CA CYS A 385 28.08 14.03 -6.80
C CYS A 385 29.18 13.44 -5.92
N ASP A 386 29.31 12.11 -5.90
CA ASP A 386 30.31 11.37 -5.12
C ASP A 386 30.44 11.80 -3.65
N GLY A 387 29.30 11.99 -2.98
CA GLY A 387 29.28 12.38 -1.55
C GLY A 387 29.63 13.85 -1.27
N LYS A 388 29.80 14.67 -2.31
CA LYS A 388 30.11 16.10 -2.21
C LYS A 388 29.05 16.96 -2.87
N ILE A 389 29.00 18.24 -2.52
CA ILE A 389 28.08 19.22 -3.10
C ILE A 389 28.88 20.26 -3.89
N TYR A 390 28.48 20.52 -5.13
CA TYR A 390 29.15 21.43 -6.05
C TYR A 390 28.22 22.59 -6.43
N ALA A 391 28.72 23.82 -6.32
CA ALA A 391 28.04 25.05 -6.71
C ALA A 391 28.68 25.65 -7.97
N PHE A 392 27.87 25.93 -9.00
CA PHE A 392 28.32 26.38 -10.31
C PHE A 392 27.64 27.69 -10.74
N GLY A 393 28.43 28.67 -11.20
CA GLY A 393 27.92 29.88 -11.83
C GLY A 393 27.10 30.80 -10.91
N GLY A 394 26.24 31.64 -11.49
CA GLY A 394 25.39 32.60 -10.79
C GLY A 394 25.99 34.00 -10.68
N TRP A 395 25.22 34.91 -10.09
CA TRP A 395 25.71 36.23 -9.71
C TRP A 395 26.54 36.12 -8.45
N VAL A 396 27.74 36.69 -8.50
CA VAL A 396 28.66 36.81 -7.38
C VAL A 396 29.01 38.29 -7.25
N GLY A 397 28.39 38.97 -6.29
CA GLY A 397 28.46 40.44 -6.20
C GLY A 397 27.84 41.11 -7.43
N SER A 398 28.64 41.85 -8.20
CA SER A 398 28.21 42.60 -9.39
C SER A 398 28.60 41.95 -10.72
N VAL A 399 29.10 40.71 -10.71
CA VAL A 399 29.55 39.98 -11.90
C VAL A 399 28.98 38.56 -11.94
N LEU A 400 28.96 37.97 -13.14
CA LEU A 400 28.70 36.55 -13.29
C LEU A 400 29.95 35.76 -12.86
N GLY A 401 29.78 34.89 -11.88
CA GLY A 401 30.85 34.02 -11.40
C GLY A 401 31.08 32.83 -12.34
N ASP A 402 32.34 32.48 -12.55
CA ASP A 402 32.79 31.22 -13.15
C ASP A 402 33.26 30.20 -12.11
N ASN A 403 33.61 30.64 -10.90
CA ASN A 403 34.11 29.78 -9.82
C ASN A 403 33.14 28.66 -9.45
N VAL A 404 33.70 27.45 -9.36
CA VAL A 404 33.08 26.24 -8.81
C VAL A 404 33.54 26.06 -7.37
N GLU A 405 32.58 26.01 -6.45
CA GLU A 405 32.84 25.74 -5.03
C GLU A 405 32.31 24.36 -4.64
N VAL A 406 33.07 23.65 -3.80
CA VAL A 406 32.79 22.28 -3.39
C VAL A 406 32.73 22.18 -1.88
N LEU A 407 31.71 21.49 -1.39
CA LEU A 407 31.53 21.15 0.02
C LEU A 407 31.61 19.63 0.18
N ASP A 408 32.52 19.19 1.04
CA ASP A 408 32.59 17.81 1.53
C ASP A 408 32.20 17.82 3.02
N GLU A 409 31.18 17.04 3.38
CA GLU A 409 30.66 16.95 4.75
C GLU A 409 31.75 16.57 5.77
N ASN A 410 32.78 15.83 5.34
CA ASN A 410 33.86 15.35 6.22
C ASN A 410 35.01 16.34 6.36
N VAL A 411 35.21 17.22 5.38
CA VAL A 411 36.36 18.14 5.32
C VAL A 411 36.02 19.51 5.91
N GLY A 412 34.75 19.93 5.85
CA GLY A 412 34.28 21.14 6.53
C GLY A 412 33.91 22.28 5.57
N PRO A 413 34.76 23.31 5.39
CA PRO A 413 34.40 24.51 4.64
C PRO A 413 34.33 24.30 3.13
N TRP A 414 33.64 25.21 2.43
CA TRP A 414 33.65 25.26 0.97
C TRP A 414 35.04 25.57 0.44
N ILE A 415 35.47 24.85 -0.58
CA ILE A 415 36.74 25.06 -1.29
C ILE A 415 36.49 25.42 -2.75
N THR A 416 37.29 26.30 -3.32
CA THR A 416 37.28 26.56 -4.77
C THR A 416 38.01 25.44 -5.48
N ASP A 417 37.31 24.74 -6.37
CA ASP A 417 37.83 23.56 -7.08
C ASP A 417 38.27 23.90 -8.52
N SER A 418 37.39 24.54 -9.28
CA SER A 418 37.61 24.83 -10.71
C SER A 418 36.80 26.05 -11.18
N VAL A 419 36.82 26.32 -12.48
CA VAL A 419 36.03 27.38 -13.13
C VAL A 419 35.25 26.82 -14.31
N ILE A 420 34.01 27.29 -14.51
CA ILE A 420 33.24 26.94 -15.71
C ILE A 420 33.73 27.74 -16.92
N PRO A 421 33.76 27.17 -18.14
CA PRO A 421 34.33 27.85 -19.32
C PRO A 421 33.64 29.17 -19.69
N HIS A 422 32.36 29.30 -19.36
CA HIS A 422 31.58 30.52 -19.61
C HIS A 422 30.73 30.78 -18.36
N PRO A 423 30.84 31.96 -17.71
CA PRO A 423 29.95 32.34 -16.63
C PRO A 423 28.48 32.28 -17.06
N LYS A 424 27.62 31.71 -16.22
CA LYS A 424 26.18 31.53 -16.50
C LYS A 424 25.35 31.90 -15.29
N PHE A 425 24.15 32.41 -15.53
CA PHE A 425 23.13 32.68 -14.50
C PHE A 425 21.86 31.90 -14.83
N ALA A 426 21.10 31.53 -13.78
CA ALA A 426 19.90 30.71 -13.86
C ALA A 426 20.14 29.37 -14.58
N CYS A 427 21.25 28.70 -14.27
CA CYS A 427 21.60 27.41 -14.86
C CYS A 427 20.92 26.24 -14.15
N GLY A 428 20.51 25.24 -14.93
CA GLY A 428 20.18 23.91 -14.41
C GLY A 428 21.45 23.06 -14.35
N VAL A 429 21.65 22.37 -13.23
CA VAL A 429 22.77 21.44 -13.04
C VAL A 429 22.16 20.13 -12.55
N VAL A 430 22.60 19.02 -13.14
CA VAL A 430 22.11 17.69 -12.83
C VAL A 430 23.29 16.73 -12.82
N GLU A 431 23.29 15.83 -11.84
CA GLU A 431 24.18 14.68 -11.83
C GLU A 431 23.57 13.61 -12.75
N MET A 432 24.39 13.00 -13.60
CA MET A 432 23.95 11.90 -14.45
C MET A 432 24.94 10.76 -14.26
N ASP A 433 24.45 9.66 -13.67
CA ASP A 433 25.20 8.44 -13.35
C ASP A 433 26.33 8.14 -14.34
N GLY A 434 27.56 8.47 -13.93
CA GLY A 434 28.77 8.22 -14.72
C GLY A 434 29.30 6.81 -14.45
N ARG A 435 29.06 5.86 -15.37
CA ARG A 435 29.88 4.65 -15.45
C ARG A 435 31.35 5.05 -15.63
N TYR A 436 32.20 4.73 -14.65
CA TYR A 436 33.65 4.74 -14.82
C TYR A 436 34.04 3.79 -15.95
N LYS A 437 34.32 4.31 -17.15
CA LYS A 437 35.13 3.57 -18.12
C LYS A 437 36.58 3.87 -17.79
N CYS A 438 37.15 3.06 -16.92
CA CYS A 438 38.60 2.99 -16.77
C CYS A 438 39.15 2.38 -18.07
N THR A 439 39.47 3.21 -19.06
CA THR A 439 40.41 2.81 -20.11
C THR A 439 41.77 3.35 -19.73
N ASN A 440 42.49 2.59 -18.91
CA ASN A 440 43.92 2.46 -19.13
C ASN A 440 44.07 1.72 -20.46
N LEU A 441 44.43 2.45 -21.50
CA LEU A 441 45.23 1.90 -22.59
C LEU A 441 46.34 2.91 -22.84
N GLU A 442 47.50 2.53 -22.32
CA GLU A 442 48.81 2.96 -22.77
C GLU A 442 48.88 2.99 -24.30
N ASN A 443 49.59 3.98 -24.85
CA ASN A 443 50.33 3.93 -26.11
C ASN A 443 49.70 3.25 -27.34
N ALA A 444 49.17 4.08 -28.24
CA ALA A 444 49.31 3.98 -29.71
C ALA A 444 48.86 5.35 -30.26
N VAL A 445 49.72 6.26 -30.73
CA VAL A 445 50.82 6.16 -31.71
C VAL A 445 52.06 6.91 -31.24
#